data_AF-A0AAN8IJM9-F1
#
_entry.id   AF-A0AAN8IJM9-F1
#
_cell.length_a   1.000
_cell.length_b   1.000
_cell.length_c   1.000
_cell.angle_alpha   90.00
_cell.angle_beta   90.00
_cell.angle_gamma   90.00
#
_symmetry.space_group_name_H-M   'P 1'
#
loop_
_entity.id
_entity.type
_entity.pdbx_description
1 polymer ?
#
loop_
_entity_poly.entity_id
_entity_poly.type
_entity_poly.pdbx_seq_one_letter_code
_entity_poly.pdbx_strand_id
1 'polypeptide(L)'
;MSMGAGDSQDDGVWMMASSFTIFTMTAGFGLLESGRVSPKDEVNVMVKNVVDVIFGGLAYWMFGYGFTFGEWLANPFIGIGDYFFDPEREEPMSTD
;
A
#
# COMPACT_ATOMS: atom_id res chain seq x y z
N MET A 1 4.42 -31.44 11.31
CA MET A 1 3.94 -30.24 12.04
C MET A 1 2.80 -29.70 11.19
N SER A 2 1.56 -29.91 11.64
CA SER A 2 0.35 -29.64 10.83
C SER A 2 0.11 -28.14 10.81
N MET A 3 0.38 -27.51 9.67
CA MET A 3 0.07 -26.10 9.42
C MET A 3 -1.46 -25.99 9.41
N GLY A 4 -2.02 -25.47 10.50
CA GLY A 4 -3.45 -25.37 10.69
C GLY A 4 -3.97 -24.21 9.87
N ALA A 5 -5.03 -24.42 9.10
CA ALA A 5 -5.71 -23.37 8.32
C ALA A 5 -6.20 -22.16 9.16
N GLY A 6 -6.02 -22.17 10.48
CA GLY A 6 -6.25 -21.03 11.37
C GLY A 6 -5.15 -19.96 11.30
N ASP A 7 -3.88 -20.36 11.16
CA ASP A 7 -2.74 -19.43 11.25
C ASP A 7 -2.77 -18.38 10.12
N SER A 8 -3.17 -18.77 8.90
CA SER A 8 -3.24 -17.87 7.75
C SER A 8 -4.32 -16.79 7.85
N GLN A 9 -5.43 -17.05 8.54
CA GLN A 9 -6.48 -16.04 8.76
C GLN A 9 -6.02 -14.99 9.78
N ASP A 10 -5.37 -15.43 10.85
CA ASP A 10 -4.88 -14.56 11.91
C ASP A 10 -3.78 -13.62 11.38
N ASP A 11 -2.87 -14.14 10.53
CA ASP A 11 -1.84 -13.35 9.85
C ASP A 11 -2.46 -12.26 8.95
N GLY A 12 -3.50 -12.61 8.18
CA GLY A 12 -4.22 -11.68 7.32
C GLY A 12 -4.90 -10.55 8.11
N VAL A 13 -5.55 -10.90 9.21
CA VAL A 13 -6.19 -9.92 10.11
C VAL A 13 -5.15 -8.99 10.73
N TRP A 14 -4.01 -9.52 11.17
CA TRP A 14 -2.93 -8.73 11.74
C TRP A 14 -2.30 -7.76 10.73
N MET A 15 -2.06 -8.22 9.49
CA MET A 15 -1.56 -7.37 8.41
C MET A 15 -2.53 -6.24 8.06
N MET A 16 -3.83 -6.53 7.95
CA MET A 16 -4.85 -5.50 7.68
C MET A 16 -4.98 -4.50 8.82
N ALA A 17 -4.94 -4.94 10.08
CA ALA A 17 -4.98 -4.06 11.24
C ALA A 17 -3.74 -3.14 11.33
N SER A 18 -2.56 -3.70 11.02
CA SER A 18 -1.31 -2.94 10.94
C SER A 18 -1.35 -1.90 9.82
N SER A 19 -1.83 -2.29 8.64
CA SER A 19 -1.99 -1.40 7.49
C SER A 19 -2.93 -0.22 7.80
N PHE A 20 -4.07 -0.48 8.45
CA PHE A 20 -5.01 0.57 8.87
C PHE A 20 -4.40 1.56 9.87
N THR A 21 -3.58 1.07 10.79
CA THR A 21 -2.88 1.92 11.77
C THR A 21 -1.88 2.87 11.08
N ILE A 22 -1.12 2.36 10.11
CA ILE A 22 -0.15 3.15 9.33
C ILE A 22 -0.87 4.19 8.46
N PHE A 23 -1.95 3.78 7.80
CA PHE A 23 -2.80 4.67 7.00
C PHE A 23 -3.37 5.83 7.82
N THR A 24 -3.78 5.54 9.06
CA THR A 24 -4.28 6.56 9.99
C THR A 24 -3.17 7.54 10.41
N MET A 25 -1.90 7.14 10.36
CA MET A 25 -0.77 7.99 10.75
C MET A 25 -0.46 9.07 9.70
N THR A 26 -0.45 8.70 8.41
CA THR A 26 -0.24 9.66 7.31
C THR A 26 -1.42 10.62 7.21
N ALA A 27 -2.66 10.10 7.28
CA ALA A 27 -3.87 10.92 7.32
C ALA A 27 -3.99 11.78 8.59
N GLY A 28 -3.49 11.29 9.73
CA GLY A 28 -3.60 11.95 11.03
C GLY A 28 -2.74 13.20 11.13
N PHE A 29 -1.52 13.17 10.59
CA PHE A 29 -0.65 14.35 10.59
C PHE A 29 -1.20 15.48 9.71
N GLY A 30 -1.72 15.17 8.52
CA GLY A 30 -2.35 16.18 7.66
C GLY A 30 -3.64 16.77 8.25
N LEU A 31 -4.40 15.99 9.03
CA LEU A 31 -5.54 16.51 9.80
C LEU A 31 -5.11 17.43 10.95
N LEU A 32 -4.02 17.10 11.65
CA LEU A 32 -3.46 17.96 12.69
C LEU A 32 -2.95 19.30 12.12
N GLU A 33 -2.38 19.28 10.92
CA GLU A 33 -1.97 20.48 10.20
C GLU A 33 -3.18 21.32 9.74
N SER A 34 -4.25 20.67 9.27
CA SER A 34 -5.53 21.32 8.91
C SER A 34 -6.19 22.00 10.10
N GLY A 35 -6.16 21.40 11.29
CA GLY A 35 -6.80 21.94 12.50
C GLY A 35 -6.13 23.19 13.07
N ARG A 36 -4.92 23.53 12.60
CA ARG A 36 -4.15 24.72 13.04
C ARG A 36 -4.29 25.91 12.08
N VAL A 37 -5.00 25.76 10.97
CA VAL A 37 -5.14 26.75 9.90
C VAL A 37 -6.54 27.39 9.93
N SER A 38 -6.65 28.62 9.41
CA SER A 38 -7.91 29.38 9.35
C SER A 38 -8.97 28.63 8.53
N PRO A 39 -10.27 28.68 8.88
CA PRO A 39 -11.32 27.89 8.23
C PRO A 39 -11.57 28.21 6.75
N LYS A 40 -10.91 29.23 6.21
CA LYS A 40 -10.93 29.56 4.78
C LYS A 40 -9.94 28.72 3.97
N ASP A 41 -8.88 28.22 4.61
CA ASP A 41 -7.80 27.43 4.00
C ASP A 41 -7.78 25.98 4.51
N GLU A 42 -8.54 25.66 5.56
CA GLU A 42 -8.66 24.31 6.14
C GLU A 42 -9.13 23.28 5.09
N VAL A 43 -10.07 23.66 4.22
CA VAL A 43 -10.61 22.78 3.17
C VAL A 43 -9.52 22.37 2.18
N ASN A 44 -8.61 23.30 1.85
CA ASN A 44 -7.52 23.03 0.93
C ASN A 44 -6.48 22.07 1.54
N VAL A 45 -6.25 22.14 2.85
CA VAL A 45 -5.34 21.22 3.56
C VAL A 45 -5.99 19.83 3.71
N MET A 46 -7.29 19.77 4.02
CA MET A 46 -8.03 18.51 4.10
C MET A 46 -8.06 17.77 2.75
N VAL A 47 -8.25 18.48 1.64
CA VAL A 47 -8.21 17.88 0.30
C VAL A 47 -6.82 17.31 -0.02
N LYS A 48 -5.75 18.03 0.32
CA LYS A 48 -4.38 17.53 0.14
C LYS A 48 -4.10 16.26 0.94
N ASN A 49 -4.61 16.18 2.17
CA ASN A 49 -4.46 15.00 3.02
C ASN A 49 -5.11 13.75 2.41
N VAL A 50 -6.30 13.90 1.82
CA VAL A 50 -6.98 12.80 1.11
C VAL A 50 -6.25 12.43 -0.18
N VAL A 51 -5.79 13.45 -0.93
CA VAL A 51 -5.04 13.24 -2.18
C VAL A 51 -3.72 12.53 -1.91
N ASP A 52 -2.98 12.85 -0.84
CA ASP A 52 -1.71 12.21 -0.48
C ASP A 52 -1.87 10.70 -0.25
N VAL A 53 -2.90 10.32 0.51
CA VAL A 53 -3.21 8.93 0.81
C VAL A 53 -3.57 8.12 -0.45
N ILE A 54 -4.42 8.68 -1.31
CA ILE A 54 -4.84 8.02 -2.56
C ILE A 54 -3.68 7.94 -3.54
N PHE A 55 -2.95 9.05 -3.72
CA PHE A 55 -1.86 9.13 -4.67
C PHE A 55 -0.66 8.29 -4.21
N GLY A 56 -0.40 8.20 -2.91
CA GLY A 56 0.61 7.32 -2.33
C GLY A 56 0.30 5.83 -2.58
N GLY A 57 -0.95 5.42 -2.38
CA GLY A 57 -1.38 4.05 -2.69
C GLY A 57 -1.31 3.73 -4.19
N LEU A 58 -1.80 4.62 -5.05
CA LEU A 58 -1.76 4.46 -6.50
C LEU A 58 -0.32 4.47 -7.05
N ALA A 59 0.55 5.36 -6.54
CA ALA A 59 1.96 5.42 -6.91
C ALA A 59 2.69 4.13 -6.51
N TYR A 60 2.39 3.58 -5.33
CA TYR A 60 2.96 2.30 -4.90
C TYR A 60 2.50 1.14 -5.78
N TRP A 61 1.22 1.10 -6.16
CA TRP A 61 0.70 0.05 -7.04
C TRP A 61 1.26 0.10 -8.47
N MET A 62 1.39 1.29 -9.07
CA MET A 62 1.91 1.44 -10.43
C MET A 62 3.43 1.25 -10.52
N PHE A 63 4.18 1.86 -9.59
CA PHE A 63 5.63 1.94 -9.66
C PHE A 63 6.35 1.36 -8.43
N GLY A 64 5.76 1.46 -7.25
CA GLY A 64 6.40 1.02 -6.00
C GLY A 64 6.61 -0.49 -5.89
N TYR A 65 5.68 -1.29 -6.40
CA TYR A 65 5.84 -2.75 -6.46
C TYR A 65 7.04 -3.11 -7.35
N GLY A 66 7.12 -2.52 -8.54
CA GLY A 66 8.21 -2.79 -9.47
C GLY A 66 9.58 -2.31 -8.97
N PHE A 67 9.64 -1.27 -8.13
CA PHE A 67 10.90 -0.85 -7.50
C PHE A 67 11.36 -1.75 -6.34
N THR A 68 10.41 -2.34 -5.62
CA THR A 68 10.71 -3.15 -4.42
C THR A 68 10.93 -4.62 -4.75
N PHE A 69 10.20 -5.13 -5.75
CA PHE A 69 10.17 -6.55 -6.09
C PHE A 69 10.47 -6.84 -7.57
N GLY A 70 10.79 -5.83 -8.39
CA GLY A 70 11.04 -6.03 -9.82
C GLY A 70 12.31 -6.83 -10.11
N GLU A 71 12.18 -7.92 -10.86
CA GLU A 71 13.24 -8.91 -11.08
C GLU A 71 14.11 -8.68 -12.33
N TRP A 72 13.68 -7.80 -13.26
CA TRP A 72 14.30 -7.67 -14.59
C TRP A 72 15.70 -7.02 -14.59
N LEU A 73 15.93 -6.02 -13.73
CA LEU A 73 17.25 -5.42 -13.50
C LEU A 73 17.45 -5.16 -12.00
N ALA A 74 17.58 -6.22 -11.21
CA ALA A 74 17.73 -6.14 -9.76
C ALA A 74 19.18 -5.80 -9.35
N ASN A 75 19.36 -4.61 -8.79
CA ASN A 75 20.53 -4.27 -7.98
C ASN A 75 20.12 -4.29 -6.49
N PRO A 76 21.05 -4.48 -5.52
CA PRO A 76 20.74 -4.48 -4.08
C PRO A 76 20.03 -3.22 -3.56
N PHE A 77 20.02 -2.15 -4.34
CA PHE A 77 19.39 -0.88 -4.01
C PHE A 77 18.10 -0.60 -4.78
N ILE A 78 17.92 -1.16 -5.98
CA ILE A 78 16.79 -0.86 -6.87
C ILE A 78 16.45 -2.10 -7.69
N GLY A 79 15.20 -2.58 -7.57
CA GLY A 79 14.57 -3.46 -8.54
C GLY A 79 13.99 -2.65 -9.70
N ILE A 80 14.07 -3.16 -10.91
CA ILE A 80 13.41 -2.58 -12.09
C ILE A 80 12.75 -3.77 -12.79
N GLY A 81 11.43 -3.77 -12.88
CA GLY A 81 10.64 -4.88 -13.44
C GLY A 81 9.23 -4.89 -12.85
N ASP A 82 8.27 -5.56 -13.48
CA ASP A 82 6.90 -5.75 -12.97
C ASP A 82 6.18 -4.48 -12.48
N TYR A 83 6.14 -3.48 -13.36
CA TYR A 83 5.28 -2.33 -13.19
C TYR A 83 3.82 -2.75 -13.39
N PHE A 84 2.91 -2.15 -12.60
CA PHE A 84 1.47 -2.50 -12.58
C PHE A 84 1.24 -3.90 -12.01
N PHE A 85 1.17 -3.99 -10.67
CA PHE A 85 0.95 -5.26 -9.97
C PHE A 85 -0.39 -5.91 -10.40
N ASP A 86 -0.27 -7.02 -11.12
CA ASP A 86 -1.37 -7.88 -11.57
C ASP A 86 -1.29 -9.22 -10.80
N PRO A 87 -2.28 -9.54 -9.95
CA PRO A 87 -2.30 -10.79 -9.21
C PRO A 87 -2.72 -12.02 -10.06
N GLU A 88 -2.99 -11.86 -11.36
CA GLU A 88 -3.54 -12.90 -12.25
C GLU A 88 -2.47 -13.53 -13.18
N ARG A 89 -1.53 -14.28 -12.60
CA ARG A 89 -0.68 -15.30 -13.27
C ARG A 89 0.00 -16.08 -12.14
N GLU A 90 -0.35 -17.31 -11.78
CA GLU A 90 -0.43 -18.52 -12.61
C GLU A 90 -1.50 -19.46 -12.03
N GLU A 91 -2.63 -19.57 -12.70
CA GLU A 91 -3.38 -20.83 -12.68
C GLU A 91 -2.58 -21.78 -13.60
N PRO A 92 -1.88 -22.81 -13.10
CA PRO A 92 -1.48 -23.89 -13.98
C PRO A 92 -2.77 -24.46 -14.55
N MET A 93 -3.01 -24.17 -15.84
CA MET A 93 -4.03 -24.81 -16.64
C MET A 93 -4.05 -26.30 -16.30
N SER A 94 -5.18 -26.77 -15.77
CA SER A 94 -5.47 -28.18 -15.55
C SER A 94 -4.99 -29.00 -16.75
N THR A 95 -3.97 -29.82 -16.51
CA THR A 95 -3.66 -30.99 -17.33
C THR A 95 -3.40 -32.09 -16.30
N ASP A 96 -4.45 -32.88 -16.09
CA ASP A 96 -4.50 -34.26 -15.57
C ASP A 96 -3.58 -34.66 -14.41
#